data_AF-A0A7H8Z4Y3-F1
#
_entry.id   AF-A0A7H8Z4Y3-F1
#
_cell.length_a   1.000
_cell.length_b   1.000
_cell.length_c   1.000
_cell.angle_alpha   90.00
_cell.angle_beta   90.00
_cell.angle_gamma   90.00
#
_symmetry.space_group_name_H-M   'P 1'
#
loop_
_entity.id
_entity.type
_entity.pdbx_description
1 polymer ?
#
loop_
_entity_poly.entity_id
_entity_poly.type
_entity_poly.pdbx_seq_one_letter_code
_entity_poly.pdbx_strand_id
1 'polypeptide(L)'
;MRWDFSLRWRALGDPVSEGRRVWEWIQQVRPLHPSLALWRPTAESREEAEQSPPITQDYLLHLIHGVQAISDDPDFGLTPAFSGQIDQGNKLMLSFNMPNPGDASVDLMVGEALGAALDASEDLADALMHTTASIFTPGAIGALTREDIPVTPTPPPYRYLPGWKMFFASDSPHYQRATQLATRTAPVANGAIFTFGTPNTYPTILNQW
;
A
#
# COMPACT_ATOMS: atom_id res chain seq x y z
N MET A 1 -0.12 13.95 11.00
CA MET A 1 -0.70 13.94 9.65
C MET A 1 -0.49 12.54 9.08
N ARG A 2 -1.49 11.96 8.42
CA ARG A 2 -1.53 10.52 8.16
C ARG A 2 -1.55 10.24 6.66
N TRP A 3 -0.64 9.39 6.22
CA TRP A 3 -0.61 8.87 4.87
C TRP A 3 -1.23 7.48 4.86
N ASP A 4 -1.85 7.11 3.74
CA ASP A 4 -2.22 5.75 3.40
C ASP A 4 -1.56 5.39 2.09
N PHE A 5 -1.11 4.15 2.03
CA PHE A 5 -0.54 3.57 0.83
C PHE A 5 -1.31 2.31 0.46
N SER A 6 -1.79 2.23 -0.77
CA SER A 6 -2.59 1.11 -1.24
C SER A 6 -2.25 0.73 -2.67
N LEU A 7 -2.04 -0.57 -2.92
CA LEU A 7 -1.98 -1.15 -4.26
C LEU A 7 -2.76 -2.47 -4.31
N ARG A 8 -3.41 -2.69 -5.47
CA ARG A 8 -4.16 -3.90 -5.77
C ARG A 8 -3.66 -4.56 -7.04
N TRP A 9 -3.56 -5.88 -7.02
CA TRP A 9 -3.14 -6.71 -8.14
C TRP A 9 -4.07 -7.90 -8.34
N ARG A 10 -3.93 -8.55 -9.51
CA ARG A 10 -4.52 -9.88 -9.74
C ARG A 10 -3.59 -10.92 -9.14
N ALA A 11 -4.10 -11.70 -8.19
CA ALA A 11 -3.37 -12.79 -7.58
C ALA A 11 -2.92 -13.79 -8.66
N LEU A 12 -1.66 -14.21 -8.58
CA LEU A 12 -1.06 -15.19 -9.48
C LEU A 12 -1.27 -16.63 -8.99
N GLY A 13 -1.64 -16.80 -7.72
CA GLY A 13 -1.89 -18.10 -7.11
C GLY A 13 -2.83 -18.02 -5.91
N ASP A 14 -2.78 -19.04 -5.08
CA ASP A 14 -3.51 -19.08 -3.82
C ASP A 14 -3.01 -18.00 -2.83
N PRO A 15 -3.77 -17.70 -1.76
CA PRO A 15 -3.37 -16.70 -0.77
C PRO A 15 -2.01 -16.96 -0.10
N VAL A 16 -1.53 -18.21 -0.06
CA VAL A 16 -0.22 -18.58 0.49
C VAL A 16 0.90 -18.08 -0.41
N SER A 17 0.74 -18.33 -1.71
CA SER A 17 1.66 -17.90 -2.75
C SER A 17 1.75 -16.38 -2.78
N GLU A 18 0.61 -15.70 -2.64
CA GLU A 18 0.57 -14.24 -2.47
C GLU A 18 1.20 -13.79 -1.14
N GLY A 19 0.98 -14.54 -0.05
CA GLY A 19 1.65 -14.30 1.23
C GLY A 19 3.18 -14.35 1.14
N ARG A 20 3.74 -15.19 0.27
CA ARG A 20 5.19 -15.21 0.00
C ARG A 20 5.66 -13.95 -0.72
N ARG A 21 4.87 -13.42 -1.65
CA ARG A 21 5.16 -12.13 -2.32
C ARG A 21 5.05 -10.96 -1.35
N VAL A 22 4.07 -11.00 -0.43
CA VAL A 22 3.98 -10.03 0.67
C VAL A 22 5.20 -10.11 1.58
N TRP A 23 5.67 -11.30 1.90
CA TRP A 23 6.91 -11.46 2.67
C TRP A 23 8.11 -10.85 1.93
N GLU A 24 8.27 -11.14 0.64
CA GLU A 24 9.31 -10.51 -0.18
C GLU A 24 9.21 -8.98 -0.16
N TRP A 25 8.00 -8.44 -0.28
CA TRP A 25 7.76 -7.00 -0.17
C TRP A 25 8.19 -6.43 1.18
N ILE A 26 7.83 -7.08 2.29
CA ILE A 26 8.29 -6.70 3.65
C ILE A 26 9.82 -6.63 3.68
N GLN A 27 10.51 -7.63 3.12
CA GLN A 27 11.97 -7.67 3.11
C GLN A 27 12.59 -6.50 2.31
N GLN A 28 11.98 -6.11 1.19
CA GLN A 28 12.47 -5.04 0.33
C GLN A 28 12.15 -3.63 0.88
N VAL A 29 11.07 -3.46 1.65
CA VAL A 29 10.74 -2.16 2.26
C VAL A 29 11.46 -1.89 3.57
N ARG A 30 11.91 -2.93 4.29
CA ARG A 30 12.70 -2.81 5.53
C ARG A 30 13.87 -1.82 5.46
N PRO A 31 14.74 -1.85 4.44
CA PRO A 31 15.88 -0.94 4.36
C PRO A 31 15.51 0.50 3.99
N LEU A 32 14.27 0.78 3.57
CA LEU A 32 13.90 2.12 3.07
C LEU A 32 13.85 3.17 4.17
N HIS A 33 13.46 2.79 5.40
CA HIS A 33 13.37 3.72 6.51
C HIS A 33 13.45 2.99 7.87
N PRO A 34 14.03 3.59 8.94
CA PRO A 34 14.09 2.96 10.26
C PRO A 34 12.75 2.51 10.83
N SER A 35 11.65 3.22 10.54
CA SER A 35 10.31 2.81 10.99
C SER A 35 9.76 1.57 10.26
N LEU A 36 10.38 1.15 9.16
CA LEU A 36 10.04 -0.06 8.40
C LEU A 36 10.99 -1.22 8.72
N ALA A 37 12.09 -0.99 9.45
CA ALA A 37 13.16 -1.96 9.62
C ALA A 37 12.74 -3.22 10.41
N LEU A 38 11.79 -3.06 11.33
CA LEU A 38 11.36 -4.11 12.24
C LEU A 38 9.85 -4.30 12.18
N TRP A 39 9.42 -5.50 11.79
CA TRP A 39 8.04 -5.90 11.70
C TRP A 39 7.70 -6.90 12.79
N ARG A 40 6.59 -6.68 13.49
CA ARG A 40 6.04 -7.58 14.50
C ARG A 40 4.60 -7.95 14.17
N PRO A 41 4.12 -9.11 14.62
CA PRO A 41 2.71 -9.43 14.49
C PRO A 41 1.84 -8.50 15.33
N THR A 42 0.62 -8.25 14.85
CA THR A 42 -0.39 -7.62 15.70
C THR A 42 -0.89 -8.60 16.76
N ALA A 43 -1.39 -8.08 17.87
CA ALA A 43 -1.91 -8.87 18.97
C ALA A 43 -3.13 -8.18 19.61
N GLU A 44 -3.85 -8.91 20.47
CA GLU A 44 -5.04 -8.42 21.18
C GLU A 44 -4.70 -7.44 22.32
N SER A 45 -3.44 -7.44 22.76
CA SER A 45 -2.94 -6.51 23.79
C SER A 45 -1.64 -5.84 23.35
N ARG A 46 -1.37 -4.68 23.95
CA ARG A 46 -0.12 -3.95 23.75
C ARG A 46 1.07 -4.78 24.21
N GLU A 47 0.99 -5.35 25.41
CA GLU A 47 2.08 -6.10 26.04
C GLU A 47 2.47 -7.31 25.18
N GLU A 48 1.49 -8.01 24.62
CA GLU A 48 1.73 -9.14 23.71
C GLU A 48 2.40 -8.68 22.40
N ALA A 49 1.94 -7.57 21.81
CA ALA A 49 2.54 -7.00 20.61
C ALA A 49 3.99 -6.53 20.84
N GLU A 50 4.32 -5.99 22.03
CA GLU A 50 5.68 -5.56 22.40
C GLU A 50 6.63 -6.74 22.58
N GLN A 51 6.16 -7.79 23.24
CA GLN A 51 6.96 -8.98 23.54
C GLN A 51 7.08 -9.94 22.37
N SER A 52 6.22 -9.81 21.37
CA SER A 52 6.23 -10.66 20.19
C SER A 52 7.58 -10.58 19.45
N PRO A 53 8.15 -11.74 19.04
CA PRO A 53 9.34 -11.74 18.21
C PRO A 53 9.06 -11.09 16.86
N PRO A 54 10.11 -10.69 16.12
CA PRO A 54 9.94 -10.19 14.75
C PRO A 54 9.17 -11.22 13.91
N ILE A 55 8.20 -10.75 13.11
CA ILE A 55 7.40 -11.64 12.27
C ILE A 55 8.31 -12.38 11.27
N THR A 56 8.05 -13.68 11.11
CA THR A 56 8.71 -14.55 10.15
C THR A 56 7.79 -14.84 8.96
N GLN A 57 8.36 -15.35 7.86
CA GLN A 57 7.56 -15.80 6.73
C GLN A 57 6.55 -16.87 7.16
N ASP A 58 7.00 -17.90 7.88
CA ASP A 58 6.12 -18.99 8.31
C ASP A 58 4.97 -18.51 9.19
N TYR A 59 5.22 -17.54 10.08
CA TYR A 59 4.16 -16.97 10.91
C TYR A 59 3.17 -16.13 10.08
N LEU A 60 3.66 -15.32 9.13
CA LEU A 60 2.79 -14.58 8.21
C LEU A 60 1.89 -15.53 7.40
N LEU A 61 2.46 -16.61 6.84
CA LEU A 61 1.71 -17.59 6.08
C LEU A 61 0.70 -18.33 6.96
N HIS A 62 1.08 -18.66 8.20
CA HIS A 62 0.18 -19.27 9.17
C HIS A 62 -1.04 -18.37 9.46
N LEU A 63 -0.83 -17.06 9.65
CA LEU A 63 -1.92 -16.10 9.86
C LEU A 63 -2.86 -16.02 8.65
N ILE A 64 -2.31 -15.92 7.44
CA ILE A 64 -3.11 -15.88 6.19
C ILE A 64 -3.96 -17.14 6.06
N HIS A 65 -3.34 -18.31 6.23
CA HIS A 65 -4.05 -19.60 6.19
C HIS A 65 -5.13 -19.73 7.27
N GLY A 66 -4.82 -19.29 8.50
CA GLY A 66 -5.74 -19.36 9.62
C GLY A 66 -7.01 -18.54 9.37
N VAL A 67 -6.84 -17.29 8.92
CA VAL A 67 -7.98 -16.41 8.58
C VAL A 67 -8.75 -16.96 7.38
N GLN A 68 -8.06 -17.44 6.34
CA GLN A 68 -8.72 -18.05 5.19
C GLN A 68 -9.59 -19.26 5.59
N ALA A 69 -9.11 -20.11 6.49
CA ALA A 69 -9.80 -21.34 6.87
C ALA A 69 -11.09 -21.12 7.69
N ILE A 70 -11.21 -19.97 8.36
CA ILE A 70 -12.40 -19.63 9.15
C ILE A 70 -13.32 -18.63 8.44
N SER A 71 -12.94 -18.17 7.24
CA SER A 71 -13.77 -17.29 6.42
C SER A 71 -14.90 -18.08 5.78
N ASP A 72 -16.14 -17.62 5.98
CA ASP A 72 -17.31 -18.20 5.32
C ASP A 72 -17.42 -17.76 3.84
N ASP A 73 -16.78 -16.64 3.50
CA ASP A 73 -16.74 -16.07 2.16
C ASP A 73 -15.38 -16.33 1.48
N PRO A 74 -15.34 -16.42 0.14
CA PRO A 74 -14.09 -16.54 -0.59
C PRO A 74 -13.20 -15.30 -0.43
N ASP A 75 -13.76 -14.15 -0.10
CA ASP A 75 -13.02 -12.94 0.23
C ASP A 75 -12.76 -12.79 1.72
N PHE A 76 -11.54 -12.34 2.04
CA PHE A 76 -11.12 -12.15 3.41
C PHE A 76 -10.01 -11.11 3.50
N GLY A 77 -9.86 -10.52 4.67
CA GLY A 77 -8.80 -9.59 4.97
C GLY A 77 -8.19 -9.87 6.33
N LEU A 78 -6.96 -9.41 6.52
CA LEU A 78 -6.26 -9.53 7.79
C LEU A 78 -5.28 -8.37 7.97
N THR A 79 -4.96 -8.10 9.23
CA THR A 79 -3.94 -7.13 9.61
C THR A 79 -2.82 -7.90 10.30
N PRO A 80 -1.85 -8.48 9.55
CA PRO A 80 -0.98 -9.49 10.14
C PRO A 80 0.19 -8.91 10.93
N ALA A 81 0.58 -7.65 10.64
CA ALA A 81 1.79 -7.08 11.19
C ALA A 81 1.75 -5.55 11.29
N PHE A 82 2.64 -5.01 12.11
CA PHE A 82 2.96 -3.59 12.19
C PHE A 82 4.48 -3.38 12.18
N SER A 83 4.92 -2.17 11.87
CA SER A 83 6.32 -1.75 11.96
C SER A 83 6.48 -0.41 12.67
N GLY A 84 7.62 -0.18 13.32
CA GLY A 84 7.85 1.02 14.13
C GLY A 84 7.38 0.87 15.58
N GLN A 85 7.11 1.99 16.24
CA GLN A 85 6.66 2.01 17.64
C GLN A 85 5.17 1.71 17.73
N ILE A 86 4.73 1.05 18.80
CA ILE A 86 3.30 0.85 19.05
C ILE A 86 2.60 2.20 19.21
N ASP A 87 1.34 2.28 18.78
CA ASP A 87 0.48 3.47 18.71
C ASP A 87 0.92 4.54 17.69
N GLN A 88 2.14 4.48 17.17
CA GLN A 88 2.70 5.46 16.23
C GLN A 88 3.24 4.83 14.94
N GLY A 89 3.19 3.51 14.85
CA GLY A 89 3.81 2.71 13.81
C GLY A 89 2.92 2.54 12.58
N ASN A 90 3.48 1.88 11.58
CA ASN A 90 2.79 1.54 10.35
C ASN A 90 2.04 0.23 10.54
N LYS A 91 0.83 0.12 9.98
CA LYS A 91 0.00 -1.09 10.06
C LYS A 91 -0.17 -1.70 8.67
N LEU A 92 0.20 -2.97 8.52
CA LEU A 92 -0.02 -3.72 7.28
C LEU A 92 -1.39 -4.36 7.31
N MET A 93 -2.15 -4.13 6.25
CA MET A 93 -3.44 -4.74 5.98
C MET A 93 -3.36 -5.43 4.63
N LEU A 94 -3.94 -6.63 4.55
CA LEU A 94 -4.01 -7.43 3.33
C LEU A 94 -5.47 -7.79 3.08
N SER A 95 -5.85 -7.78 1.81
CA SER A 95 -7.16 -8.26 1.37
C SER A 95 -6.99 -9.24 0.22
N PHE A 96 -7.83 -10.27 0.18
CA PHE A 96 -7.87 -11.28 -0.87
C PHE A 96 -9.30 -11.43 -1.38
N ASN A 97 -9.43 -11.61 -2.70
CA ASN A 97 -10.69 -11.63 -3.45
C ASN A 97 -11.57 -10.38 -3.28
N MET A 98 -10.98 -9.24 -2.87
CA MET A 98 -11.68 -7.96 -2.73
C MET A 98 -11.12 -6.88 -3.68
N PRO A 99 -12.00 -6.07 -4.30
CA PRO A 99 -13.47 -6.17 -4.30
C PRO A 99 -13.97 -7.21 -5.31
N ASN A 100 -13.09 -7.79 -6.13
CA ASN A 100 -13.44 -8.82 -7.10
C ASN A 100 -12.71 -10.13 -6.77
N PRO A 101 -13.32 -11.28 -7.08
CA PRO A 101 -12.62 -12.57 -7.05
C PRO A 101 -11.31 -12.52 -7.84
N GLY A 102 -10.26 -13.06 -7.25
CA GLY A 102 -8.89 -13.08 -7.78
C GLY A 102 -8.08 -11.79 -7.54
N ASP A 103 -8.64 -10.77 -6.91
CA ASP A 103 -7.87 -9.58 -6.50
C ASP A 103 -7.10 -9.84 -5.19
N ALA A 104 -5.96 -9.19 -5.02
CA ALA A 104 -5.28 -9.07 -3.74
C ALA A 104 -4.79 -7.63 -3.55
N SER A 105 -4.73 -7.15 -2.30
CA SER A 105 -4.21 -5.81 -1.98
C SER A 105 -3.24 -5.82 -0.82
N VAL A 106 -2.37 -4.81 -0.85
CA VAL A 106 -1.50 -4.42 0.24
C VAL A 106 -1.85 -2.99 0.59
N ASP A 107 -2.18 -2.79 1.85
CA ASP A 107 -2.54 -1.50 2.42
C ASP A 107 -1.60 -1.24 3.60
N LEU A 108 -0.93 -0.10 3.59
CA LEU A 108 -0.04 0.34 4.66
C LEU A 108 -0.58 1.64 5.23
N MET A 109 -1.19 1.54 6.41
CA MET A 109 -1.48 2.71 7.23
C MET A 109 -0.15 3.27 7.72
N VAL A 110 0.18 4.50 7.35
CA VAL A 110 1.49 5.10 7.63
C VAL A 110 1.47 5.79 8.99
N GLY A 111 2.39 5.38 9.86
CA GLY A 111 2.62 5.99 11.17
C GLY A 111 3.32 7.34 11.09
N GLU A 112 3.35 8.09 12.19
CA GLU A 112 3.85 9.47 12.24
C GLU A 112 5.28 9.61 11.70
N ALA A 113 6.19 8.74 12.14
CA ALA A 113 7.60 8.83 11.75
C ALA A 113 7.82 8.56 10.25
N LEU A 114 7.09 7.60 9.66
CA LEU A 114 7.18 7.35 8.22
C LEU A 114 6.49 8.47 7.43
N GLY A 115 5.36 8.98 7.93
CA GLY A 115 4.63 10.07 7.30
C GLY A 115 5.46 11.34 7.19
N ALA A 116 6.14 11.73 8.28
CA ALA A 116 7.06 12.87 8.27
C ALA A 116 8.23 12.67 7.30
N ALA A 117 8.75 11.43 7.19
CA ALA A 117 9.80 11.11 6.23
C ALA A 117 9.31 11.19 4.78
N LEU A 118 8.07 10.78 4.50
CA LEU A 118 7.44 10.91 3.18
C LEU A 118 7.19 12.37 2.79
N ASP A 119 6.79 13.22 3.75
CA ASP A 119 6.66 14.67 3.50
C ASP A 119 8.00 15.32 3.16
N ALA A 120 9.09 14.84 3.75
CA ALA A 120 10.43 15.39 3.57
C ALA A 120 11.20 14.80 2.38
N SER A 121 10.81 13.63 1.88
CA SER A 121 11.60 12.87 0.89
C SER A 121 10.73 12.26 -0.20
N GLU A 122 10.79 12.87 -1.38
CA GLU A 122 10.20 12.31 -2.60
C GLU A 122 10.87 11.00 -3.01
N ASP A 123 12.19 10.88 -2.81
CA ASP A 123 12.95 9.67 -3.12
C ASP A 123 12.48 8.47 -2.28
N LEU A 124 12.12 8.68 -1.02
CA LEU A 124 11.53 7.63 -0.17
C LEU A 124 10.17 7.19 -0.71
N ALA A 125 9.33 8.16 -1.09
CA ALA A 125 8.01 7.88 -1.64
C ALA A 125 8.10 7.17 -3.00
N ASP A 126 9.09 7.51 -3.84
CA ASP A 126 9.38 6.80 -5.08
C ASP A 126 9.86 5.38 -4.82
N ALA A 127 10.81 5.19 -3.90
CA ALA A 127 11.33 3.87 -3.58
C ALA A 127 10.22 2.94 -3.07
N LEU A 128 9.32 3.44 -2.21
CA LEU A 128 8.18 2.68 -1.72
C LEU A 128 7.21 2.30 -2.86
N MET A 129 6.81 3.27 -3.69
CA MET A 129 5.92 3.03 -4.84
C MET A 129 6.54 2.05 -5.84
N HIS A 130 7.80 2.26 -6.20
CA HIS A 130 8.51 1.48 -7.20
C HIS A 130 8.76 0.04 -6.74
N THR A 131 9.21 -0.14 -5.49
CA THR A 131 9.38 -1.48 -4.89
C THR A 131 8.07 -2.26 -4.93
N THR A 132 6.98 -1.63 -4.52
CA THR A 132 5.67 -2.30 -4.44
C THR A 132 5.10 -2.63 -5.82
N ALA A 133 5.15 -1.67 -6.76
CA ALA A 133 4.70 -1.92 -8.13
C ALA A 133 5.53 -3.00 -8.83
N SER A 134 6.84 -3.05 -8.58
CA SER A 134 7.72 -4.04 -9.19
C SER A 134 7.46 -5.46 -8.67
N ILE A 135 7.15 -5.62 -7.38
CA ILE A 135 6.87 -6.93 -6.78
C ILE A 135 5.49 -7.43 -7.16
N PHE A 136 4.47 -6.56 -7.07
CA PHE A 136 3.09 -7.00 -7.22
C PHE A 136 2.56 -6.96 -8.65
N THR A 137 3.19 -6.20 -9.55
CA THR A 137 2.71 -5.97 -10.93
C THR A 137 1.20 -5.62 -10.92
N PRO A 138 0.83 -4.45 -10.34
CA PRO A 138 -0.55 -4.14 -9.99
C PRO A 138 -1.43 -4.03 -11.24
N GLY A 139 -2.65 -4.57 -11.18
CA GLY A 139 -3.63 -4.52 -12.27
C GLY A 139 -4.63 -3.37 -12.14
N ALA A 140 -4.59 -2.63 -11.03
CA ALA A 140 -5.48 -1.53 -10.72
C ALA A 140 -4.70 -0.29 -10.31
N ILE A 141 -5.39 0.85 -10.23
CA ILE A 141 -4.81 2.10 -9.74
C ILE A 141 -4.36 1.92 -8.30
N GLY A 142 -3.11 2.31 -8.04
CA GLY A 142 -2.49 2.33 -6.71
C GLY A 142 -2.14 3.75 -6.31
N ALA A 143 -2.15 4.07 -5.02
CA ALA A 143 -1.92 5.44 -4.57
C ALA A 143 -1.20 5.54 -3.22
N LEU A 144 -0.36 6.57 -3.10
CA LEU A 144 0.09 7.14 -1.83
C LEU A 144 -0.71 8.42 -1.58
N THR A 145 -1.60 8.38 -0.59
CA THR A 145 -2.62 9.40 -0.34
C THR A 145 -2.50 9.98 1.07
N ARG A 146 -2.80 11.26 1.22
CA ARG A 146 -2.95 11.92 2.52
C ARG A 146 -4.39 11.79 3.00
N GLU A 147 -4.60 11.30 4.22
CA GLU A 147 -5.95 11.17 4.82
C GLU A 147 -6.57 12.51 5.21
N ASP A 148 -5.77 13.55 5.45
CA ASP A 148 -6.23 14.88 5.87
C ASP A 148 -6.69 15.76 4.70
N ILE A 149 -6.55 15.28 3.46
CA ILE A 149 -7.08 15.99 2.30
C ILE A 149 -8.57 15.69 2.21
N PRO A 150 -9.45 16.71 2.31
CA PRO A 150 -10.88 16.52 2.21
C PRO A 150 -11.21 15.78 0.91
N VAL A 151 -12.01 14.72 1.01
CA VAL A 151 -12.70 14.16 -0.16
C VAL A 151 -13.40 15.33 -0.83
N THR A 152 -13.05 15.61 -2.09
CA THR A 152 -13.59 16.76 -2.81
C THR A 152 -15.13 16.72 -2.72
N PRO A 153 -15.83 17.84 -2.43
CA PRO A 153 -17.29 17.86 -2.26
C PRO A 153 -18.03 17.31 -3.49
N THR A 154 -17.39 17.44 -4.65
CA THR A 154 -17.67 16.67 -5.85
C THR A 154 -16.55 15.64 -5.98
N PRO A 155 -16.75 14.39 -5.53
CA PRO A 155 -15.78 13.34 -5.82
C PRO A 155 -15.55 13.35 -7.33
N PRO A 156 -14.31 13.19 -7.83
CA PRO A 156 -14.15 12.87 -9.23
C PRO A 156 -15.11 11.71 -9.56
N PRO A 157 -15.67 11.64 -10.78
CA PRO A 157 -16.67 10.63 -11.14
C PRO A 157 -16.16 9.17 -10.98
N TYR A 158 -14.90 8.99 -10.60
CA TYR A 158 -14.19 7.75 -10.39
C TYR A 158 -13.88 7.54 -8.89
N ARG A 159 -14.14 6.34 -8.39
CA ARG A 159 -13.89 5.94 -6.98
C ARG A 159 -12.42 5.55 -6.74
N TYR A 160 -11.46 6.44 -6.98
CA TYR A 160 -10.11 6.27 -6.45
C TYR A 160 -9.76 7.44 -5.54
N LEU A 161 -8.97 7.17 -4.49
CA LEU A 161 -8.47 8.22 -3.62
C LEU A 161 -7.36 8.99 -4.34
N PRO A 162 -7.46 10.32 -4.48
CA PRO A 162 -6.44 11.13 -5.12
C PRO A 162 -5.13 11.06 -4.31
N GLY A 163 -4.07 10.51 -4.91
CA GLY A 163 -2.76 10.37 -4.29
C GLY A 163 -1.73 11.35 -4.83
N TRP A 164 -0.73 11.70 -4.01
CA TRP A 164 0.43 12.46 -4.47
C TRP A 164 1.21 11.69 -5.54
N LYS A 165 1.37 10.38 -5.32
CA LYS A 165 1.94 9.43 -6.27
C LYS A 165 0.94 8.33 -6.54
N MET A 166 0.75 7.99 -7.82
CA MET A 166 -0.20 6.96 -8.22
C MET A 166 0.35 6.07 -9.32
N PHE A 167 0.12 4.77 -9.20
CA PHE A 167 0.38 3.81 -10.26
C PHE A 167 -0.84 3.67 -11.18
N PHE A 168 -0.62 3.62 -12.49
CA PHE A 168 -1.62 3.22 -13.47
C PHE A 168 -1.02 2.15 -14.39
N ALA A 169 -1.75 1.05 -14.58
CA ALA A 169 -1.44 0.08 -15.62
C ALA A 169 -1.55 0.72 -17.02
N SER A 170 -0.73 0.27 -17.97
CA SER A 170 -0.66 0.87 -19.32
C SER A 170 -1.96 0.76 -20.11
N ASP A 171 -2.78 -0.25 -19.80
CA ASP A 171 -4.10 -0.49 -20.39
C ASP A 171 -5.24 0.23 -19.63
N SER A 172 -4.91 0.97 -18.57
CA SER A 172 -5.90 1.77 -17.84
C SER A 172 -6.52 2.82 -18.78
N PRO A 173 -7.86 2.98 -18.79
CA PRO A 173 -8.51 4.05 -19.55
C PRO A 173 -8.09 5.45 -19.10
N HIS A 174 -7.42 5.56 -17.94
CA HIS A 174 -6.98 6.80 -17.34
C HIS A 174 -5.50 7.12 -17.57
N TYR A 175 -4.73 6.20 -18.17
CA TYR A 175 -3.28 6.33 -18.32
C TYR A 175 -2.87 7.61 -19.08
N GLN A 176 -3.57 7.93 -20.17
CA GLN A 176 -3.31 9.14 -20.97
C GLN A 176 -3.62 10.42 -20.19
N ARG A 177 -4.72 10.44 -19.43
CA ARG A 177 -5.08 11.60 -18.60
C ARG A 177 -4.07 11.80 -17.47
N ALA A 178 -3.66 10.72 -16.81
CA ALA A 178 -2.62 10.74 -15.79
C ALA A 178 -1.31 11.33 -16.34
N THR A 179 -0.90 10.90 -17.54
CA THR A 179 0.30 11.37 -18.22
C THR A 179 0.26 12.88 -18.51
N GLN A 180 -0.89 13.42 -18.89
CA GLN A 180 -1.06 14.85 -19.16
C GLN A 180 -0.98 15.72 -17.90
N LEU A 181 -1.44 15.21 -16.77
CA LEU A 181 -1.52 15.96 -15.51
C LEU A 181 -0.27 15.81 -14.64
N ALA A 182 0.42 14.68 -14.75
CA ALA A 182 1.57 14.37 -13.93
C ALA A 182 2.74 15.34 -14.20
N THR A 183 3.40 15.78 -13.14
CA THR A 183 4.63 16.56 -13.23
C THR A 183 5.84 15.67 -13.48
N ARG A 184 5.74 14.38 -13.14
CA ARG A 184 6.77 13.36 -13.42
C ARG A 184 6.16 11.99 -13.64
N THR A 185 6.77 11.23 -14.53
CA THR A 185 6.39 9.85 -14.86
C THR A 185 7.60 8.93 -14.69
N ALA A 186 7.42 7.81 -13.97
CA ALA A 186 8.41 6.75 -13.80
C ALA A 186 7.84 5.42 -14.32
N PRO A 187 8.33 4.89 -15.45
CA PRO A 187 7.85 3.62 -16.00
C PRO A 187 8.15 2.43 -15.08
N VAL A 188 7.26 1.45 -15.10
CA VAL A 188 7.44 0.12 -14.49
C VAL A 188 6.95 -0.95 -15.47
N ALA A 189 7.14 -2.23 -15.16
CA ALA A 189 6.93 -3.33 -16.10
C ALA A 189 5.57 -3.29 -16.84
N ASN A 190 4.46 -3.06 -16.14
CA ASN A 190 3.11 -3.10 -16.70
C ASN A 190 2.38 -1.74 -16.68
N GLY A 191 3.09 -0.63 -16.48
CA GLY A 191 2.47 0.67 -16.31
C GLY A 191 3.45 1.78 -15.97
N ALA A 192 2.98 2.79 -15.25
CA ALA A 192 3.82 3.87 -14.76
C ALA A 192 3.35 4.41 -13.42
N ILE A 193 4.30 4.92 -12.65
CA ILE A 193 4.06 5.70 -11.44
C ILE A 193 4.09 7.18 -11.84
N PHE A 194 2.98 7.86 -11.63
CA PHE A 194 2.80 9.28 -11.87
C PHE A 194 2.93 10.04 -10.55
N THR A 195 3.68 11.14 -10.59
CA THR A 195 3.76 12.11 -9.49
C THR A 195 2.99 13.36 -9.88
N PHE A 196 2.08 13.80 -9.00
CA PHE A 196 1.28 15.00 -9.21
C PHE A 196 1.81 16.10 -8.28
N GLY A 197 2.80 16.88 -8.68
CA GLY A 197 3.33 17.97 -7.83
C GLY A 197 4.03 17.47 -6.55
N THR A 198 3.75 18.12 -5.43
CA THR A 198 4.38 17.86 -4.10
C THR A 198 3.33 17.37 -3.10
N PRO A 199 3.74 16.89 -1.91
CA PRO A 199 2.81 16.52 -0.83
C PRO A 199 1.72 17.55 -0.51
N ASN A 200 2.00 18.85 -0.72
CA ASN A 200 1.07 19.93 -0.40
C ASN A 200 0.38 20.54 -1.63
N THR A 201 0.80 20.22 -2.86
CA THR A 201 0.29 20.85 -4.10
C THR A 201 -0.45 19.90 -5.03
N TYR A 202 -0.30 18.58 -4.82
CA TYR A 202 -0.96 17.57 -5.63
C TYR A 202 -2.50 17.71 -5.74
N PRO A 203 -3.24 18.15 -4.70
CA PRO A 203 -4.70 18.24 -4.80
C PRO A 203 -5.15 19.23 -5.86
N THR A 204 -4.44 20.35 -6.02
CA THR A 204 -4.76 21.37 -7.03
C THR A 204 -4.57 20.85 -8.45
N ILE A 205 -3.59 19.97 -8.67
CA ILE A 205 -3.38 19.32 -9.98
C ILE A 205 -4.51 18.31 -10.24
N LEU A 206 -4.84 17.50 -9.24
CA LEU A 206 -5.89 16.48 -9.37
C LEU A 206 -7.30 17.06 -9.51
N ASN A 207 -7.55 18.29 -9.06
CA ASN A 207 -8.81 19.01 -9.34
C ASN A 207 -9.05 19.27 -10.84
N GLN A 208 -8.02 19.13 -11.68
CA GLN A 208 -8.16 19.27 -13.13
C GLN A 208 -8.59 17.97 -13.81
N TRP A 209 -8.68 16.85 -13.09
CA TRP A 209 -8.88 15.53 -13.68
C TRP A 209 -10.14 15.42 -14.53
#